data_AF-A0A940L5W6-F1
#
_entry.id   AF-A0A940L5W6-F1
#
_cell.length_a   1.000
_cell.length_b   1.000
_cell.length_c   1.000
_cell.angle_alpha   90.00
_cell.angle_beta   90.00
_cell.angle_gamma   90.00
#
_symmetry.space_group_name_H-M   'P 1'
#
loop_
_entity.id
_entity.type
_entity.pdbx_description
1 polymer ?
#
loop_
_entity_poly.entity_id
_entity_poly.type
_entity_poly.pdbx_seq_one_letter_code
_entity_poly.pdbx_strand_id
1 'polypeptide(L)'
;IQSEANVVIQAVKDLKPEWIYGTGTPDLMRLMSFDSLWVLPATQFKGDVFVAPFKILNRPAFNDDVIAEMRRRKKRVFLGPIKTEEEFNRARAYNADGYITEDLTQLTNWLEKK
;
A
#
# COMPACT_ATOMS: atom_id res chain seq x y z
N ILE A 1 -13.75 11.33 5.91
CA ILE A 1 -14.60 10.19 6.30
C ILE A 1 -13.78 9.32 7.25
N GLN A 2 -14.08 9.35 8.55
CA GLN A 2 -13.47 8.39 9.49
C GLN A 2 -14.33 7.13 9.47
N SER A 3 -13.71 5.98 9.21
CA SER A 3 -14.38 4.68 9.34
C SER A 3 -14.32 4.26 10.80
N GLU A 4 -15.44 3.80 11.37
CA GLU A 4 -15.48 3.25 12.74
C GLU A 4 -14.48 2.10 12.92
N ALA A 5 -14.24 1.33 11.86
CA ALA A 5 -13.25 0.25 11.85
C ALA A 5 -11.82 0.74 12.15
N ASN A 6 -11.46 1.97 11.79
CA ASN A 6 -10.13 2.50 12.08
C ASN A 6 -9.92 2.75 13.57
N VAL A 7 -10.95 3.17 14.29
CA VAL A 7 -10.87 3.39 15.74
C VAL A 7 -10.63 2.05 16.44
N VAL A 8 -11.32 1.01 16.00
CA VAL A 8 -11.14 -0.36 16.50
C VAL A 8 -9.74 -0.88 16.17
N ILE A 9 -9.27 -0.74 14.93
CA ILE A 9 -7.93 -1.19 14.53
C ILE A 9 -6.84 -0.48 15.36
N GLN A 10 -6.99 0.82 15.61
CA GLN A 10 -6.06 1.54 16.46
C GLN A 10 -6.06 1.01 17.89
N ALA A 11 -7.24 0.81 18.48
CA ALA A 11 -7.37 0.25 19.83
C ALA A 11 -6.76 -1.15 19.91
N VAL A 12 -6.97 -2.00 18.90
CA VAL A 12 -6.37 -3.34 18.82
C VAL A 12 -4.85 -3.24 18.69
N LYS A 13 -4.31 -2.29 17.92
CA LYS A 13 -2.86 -2.05 17.82
C LYS A 13 -2.26 -1.62 19.15
N ASP A 14 -2.95 -0.76 19.88
CA ASP A 14 -2.49 -0.30 21.19
C ASP A 14 -2.51 -1.46 22.22
N LEU A 15 -3.46 -2.39 22.10
CA LEU A 15 -3.57 -3.58 22.96
C LEU A 15 -2.60 -4.72 22.56
N LYS A 16 -2.28 -4.86 21.27
CA LYS A 16 -1.44 -5.93 20.70
C LYS A 16 -0.39 -5.36 19.75
N PRO A 17 0.61 -4.62 20.27
CA PRO A 17 1.61 -3.94 19.46
C PRO A 17 2.55 -4.90 18.71
N GLU A 18 2.59 -6.18 19.10
CA GLU A 18 3.40 -7.22 18.44
C GLU A 18 2.83 -7.66 17.09
N TRP A 19 1.56 -7.35 16.81
CA TRP A 19 0.94 -7.72 15.53
C TRP A 19 1.37 -6.77 14.42
N ILE A 20 1.39 -7.27 13.19
CA ILE A 20 1.73 -6.48 12.01
C ILE A 20 0.46 -5.80 11.49
N TYR A 21 0.49 -4.48 11.36
CA TYR A 21 -0.62 -3.71 10.81
C TYR A 21 -0.24 -3.15 9.44
N GLY A 22 -1.06 -3.47 8.44
CA GLY A 22 -0.96 -2.89 7.10
C GLY A 22 -1.74 -1.59 6.97
N THR A 23 -1.80 -1.07 5.75
CA THR A 23 -2.63 0.08 5.39
C THR A 23 -4.04 -0.32 5.05
N GLY A 24 -5.01 0.51 5.47
CA GLY A 24 -6.39 0.43 5.01
C GLY A 24 -6.72 1.48 3.95
N THR A 25 -7.90 1.35 3.34
CA THR A 25 -8.46 2.35 2.41
C THR A 25 -8.43 3.79 2.97
N PRO A 26 -8.77 4.05 4.24
CA PRO A 26 -8.73 5.43 4.76
C PRO A 26 -7.31 6.00 4.84
N ASP A 27 -6.30 5.17 5.05
CA ASP A 27 -4.90 5.61 5.07
C ASP A 27 -4.43 6.01 3.67
N LEU A 28 -4.77 5.20 2.67
CA LEU A 28 -4.46 5.49 1.27
C LEU A 28 -5.15 6.78 0.80
N MET A 29 -6.43 6.96 1.13
CA MET A 29 -7.13 8.21 0.83
C MET A 29 -6.50 9.41 1.53
N ARG A 30 -6.05 9.27 2.78
CA ARG A 30 -5.34 10.34 3.51
C ARG A 30 -4.02 10.67 2.83
N LEU A 31 -3.24 9.67 2.43
CA LEU A 31 -1.98 9.87 1.70
C LEU A 31 -2.21 10.67 0.42
N MET A 32 -3.15 10.23 -0.42
CA MET A 32 -3.50 10.92 -1.66
C MET A 32 -3.98 12.36 -1.42
N SER A 33 -4.70 12.60 -0.32
CA SER A 33 -5.22 13.94 0.01
C SER A 33 -4.11 14.89 0.48
N PHE A 34 -3.09 14.38 1.15
CA PHE A 34 -1.95 15.18 1.59
C PHE A 34 -0.94 15.40 0.46
N ASP A 35 -0.82 14.40 -0.41
CA ASP A 35 -0.03 14.48 -1.63
C ASP A 35 -0.54 15.58 -2.57
N SER A 36 -1.86 15.67 -2.79
CA SER A 36 -2.44 16.72 -3.64
C SER A 36 -2.24 18.15 -3.10
N LEU A 37 -1.96 18.27 -1.81
CA LEU A 37 -1.65 19.53 -1.13
C LEU A 37 -0.14 19.78 -1.01
N TRP A 38 0.70 18.92 -1.61
CA TRP A 38 2.16 18.96 -1.52
C TRP A 38 2.70 18.90 -0.08
N VAL A 39 1.92 18.32 0.84
CA VAL A 39 2.28 18.16 2.26
C VAL A 39 2.32 16.69 2.68
N LEU A 40 2.65 15.80 1.73
CA LEU A 40 2.75 14.36 1.97
C LEU A 40 3.58 13.98 3.23
N PRO A 41 4.73 14.63 3.53
CA PRO A 41 5.49 14.32 4.75
C PRO A 41 4.74 14.60 6.06
N ALA A 42 3.76 15.49 6.05
CA ALA A 42 2.93 15.81 7.23
C ALA A 42 1.86 14.76 7.51
N THR A 43 1.62 13.82 6.60
CA THR A 43 0.61 12.79 6.76
C THR A 43 0.97 11.84 7.91
N GLN A 44 -0.01 11.52 8.76
CA GLN A 44 0.17 10.50 9.78
C GLN A 44 -0.02 9.11 9.18
N PHE A 45 0.99 8.26 9.37
CA PHE A 45 1.00 6.88 8.90
C PHE A 45 1.41 5.96 10.05
N LYS A 46 0.47 5.12 10.49
CA LYS A 46 0.69 4.20 11.62
C LYS A 46 0.86 2.73 11.20
N GLY A 47 0.71 2.42 9.92
CA GLY A 47 0.99 1.08 9.40
C GLY A 47 2.46 0.70 9.62
N ASP A 48 2.71 -0.56 9.91
CA ASP A 48 4.05 -1.14 9.97
C ASP A 48 4.54 -1.45 8.56
N VAL A 49 3.61 -1.84 7.69
CA VAL A 49 3.82 -2.10 6.26
C VAL A 49 2.82 -1.31 5.42
N PHE A 50 3.24 -0.97 4.20
CA PHE A 50 2.39 -0.35 3.19
C PHE A 50 1.86 -1.44 2.26
N VAL A 51 0.54 -1.58 2.20
CA VAL A 51 -0.19 -2.58 1.41
C VAL A 51 -1.23 -1.85 0.56
N ALA A 52 -1.03 -1.78 -0.75
CA ALA A 52 -1.93 -1.00 -1.60
C ALA A 52 -2.36 -1.75 -2.87
N PRO A 53 -3.66 -1.70 -3.23
CA PRO A 53 -4.10 -2.02 -4.58
C PRO A 53 -3.64 -0.94 -5.54
N PHE A 54 -3.59 -1.24 -6.84
CA PHE A 54 -3.24 -0.21 -7.84
C PHE A 54 -4.30 0.87 -8.00
N LYS A 55 -5.57 0.53 -7.72
CA LYS A 55 -6.70 1.45 -7.85
C LYS A 55 -7.64 1.37 -6.65
N ILE A 56 -8.14 2.52 -6.21
CA ILE A 56 -9.25 2.66 -5.28
C ILE A 56 -10.30 3.52 -5.95
N LEU A 57 -11.55 3.04 -6.03
CA LEU A 57 -12.66 3.77 -6.66
C LEU A 57 -12.30 4.27 -8.08
N ASN A 58 -11.65 3.42 -8.88
CA ASN A 58 -11.13 3.71 -10.23
C ASN A 58 -10.04 4.80 -10.33
N ARG A 59 -9.47 5.25 -9.20
CA ARG A 59 -8.35 6.19 -9.17
C ARG A 59 -7.06 5.46 -8.76
N PRO A 60 -5.88 5.87 -9.27
CA PRO A 60 -4.61 5.33 -8.77
C PRO A 60 -4.52 5.49 -7.26
N ALA A 61 -4.21 4.43 -6.53
CA ALA A 61 -4.15 4.47 -5.06
C ALA A 61 -2.85 5.07 -4.52
N PHE A 62 -1.82 5.16 -5.36
CA PHE A 62 -0.51 5.71 -5.06
C PHE A 62 0.16 6.19 -6.36
N ASN A 63 1.21 6.98 -6.19
CA ASN A 63 2.11 7.46 -7.24
C ASN A 63 3.57 7.34 -6.74
N ASP A 64 4.51 7.84 -7.53
CA ASP A 64 5.94 7.78 -7.24
C ASP A 64 6.29 8.47 -5.92
N ASP A 65 5.68 9.62 -5.64
CA ASP A 65 5.92 10.40 -4.41
C ASP A 65 5.44 9.66 -3.16
N VAL A 66 4.27 9.02 -3.23
CA VAL A 66 3.75 8.17 -2.14
C VAL A 66 4.68 6.99 -1.88
N ILE A 67 5.14 6.31 -2.93
CA ILE A 67 6.07 5.18 -2.78
C ILE A 67 7.41 5.66 -2.20
N ALA A 68 7.96 6.76 -2.70
CA ALA A 68 9.19 7.36 -2.20
C ALA A 68 9.07 7.75 -0.72
N GLU A 69 7.94 8.32 -0.31
CA GLU A 69 7.68 8.67 1.09
C GLU A 69 7.59 7.43 1.98
N MET A 70 6.93 6.36 1.53
CA MET A 70 6.87 5.10 2.28
C MET A 70 8.27 4.49 2.45
N ARG A 71 9.11 4.56 1.42
CA ARG A 71 10.52 4.15 1.48
C ARG A 71 11.33 5.02 2.44
N ARG A 72 11.16 6.34 2.39
CA ARG A 72 11.80 7.29 3.32
C ARG A 72 11.46 6.95 4.78
N ARG A 73 10.22 6.54 5.04
CA ARG A 73 9.73 6.06 6.35
C ARG A 73 10.13 4.63 6.68
N LYS A 74 10.97 3.99 5.86
CA LYS A 74 11.45 2.60 5.99
C LYS A 74 10.32 1.57 6.06
N LYS A 75 9.19 1.84 5.39
CA LYS A 75 8.07 0.91 5.29
C LYS A 75 8.33 -0.10 4.18
N ARG A 76 8.00 -1.36 4.45
CA ARG A 76 7.92 -2.40 3.42
C ARG A 76 6.70 -2.14 2.55
N VAL A 77 6.87 -2.28 1.23
CA VAL A 77 5.86 -1.95 0.21
C VAL A 77 5.39 -3.24 -0.44
N PHE A 78 4.12 -3.58 -0.20
CA PHE A 78 3.42 -4.71 -0.81
C PHE A 78 2.35 -4.17 -1.75
N LEU A 79 2.35 -4.62 -3.00
CA LEU A 79 1.43 -4.11 -4.02
C LEU A 79 0.55 -5.24 -4.55
N GLY A 80 -0.75 -4.97 -4.62
CA GLY A 80 -1.74 -5.86 -5.23
C GLY A 80 -3.13 -5.75 -4.59
N PRO A 81 -4.10 -6.55 -5.07
CA PRO A 81 -3.92 -7.71 -5.94
C PRO A 81 -3.49 -7.32 -7.36
N ILE A 82 -2.48 -8.02 -7.90
CA ILE A 82 -2.03 -7.90 -9.28
C ILE A 82 -2.97 -8.68 -10.17
N LYS A 83 -3.52 -8.03 -11.20
CA LYS A 83 -4.47 -8.65 -12.15
C LYS A 83 -3.95 -8.70 -13.57
N THR A 84 -2.99 -7.84 -13.93
CA THR A 84 -2.42 -7.78 -15.28
C THR A 84 -0.90 -7.75 -15.26
N GLU A 85 -0.30 -8.10 -16.39
CA GLU A 85 1.15 -8.08 -16.58
C GLU A 85 1.72 -6.65 -16.50
N GLU A 86 0.94 -5.64 -16.91
CA GLU A 86 1.32 -4.23 -16.75
C GLU A 86 1.36 -3.82 -15.27
N GLU A 87 0.41 -4.28 -14.47
CA GLU A 87 0.43 -4.07 -13.02
C GLU A 87 1.64 -4.73 -12.39
N PHE A 88 1.95 -5.97 -12.79
CA PHE A 88 3.15 -6.67 -12.34
C PHE A 88 4.43 -5.90 -12.69
N ASN A 89 4.56 -5.46 -13.94
CA ASN A 89 5.74 -4.70 -14.40
C ASN A 89 5.90 -3.37 -13.65
N ARG A 90 4.80 -2.67 -13.36
CA ARG A 90 4.84 -1.47 -12.51
C ARG A 90 5.27 -1.80 -11.08
N ALA A 91 4.72 -2.86 -10.49
CA ALA A 91 5.09 -3.29 -9.14
C ALA A 91 6.59 -3.66 -9.05
N ARG A 92 7.12 -4.31 -10.10
CA ARG A 92 8.56 -4.59 -10.25
C ARG A 92 9.38 -3.31 -10.40
N ALA A 93 8.92 -2.34 -11.20
CA ALA A 93 9.59 -1.04 -11.35
C ALA A 93 9.66 -0.25 -10.04
N TYR A 94 8.64 -0.37 -9.18
CA TYR A 94 8.64 0.20 -7.83
C TYR A 94 9.49 -0.58 -6.80
N ASN A 95 10.16 -1.65 -7.23
CA ASN A 95 10.92 -2.56 -6.38
C ASN A 95 10.10 -3.05 -5.17
N ALA A 96 8.82 -3.38 -5.36
CA ALA A 96 7.95 -3.83 -4.26
C ALA A 96 8.60 -4.98 -3.47
N ASP A 97 8.51 -4.93 -2.13
CA ASP A 97 9.02 -5.99 -1.25
C ASP A 97 8.18 -7.27 -1.33
N GLY A 98 6.94 -7.16 -1.81
CA GLY A 98 6.09 -8.31 -2.06
C GLY A 98 4.92 -8.00 -2.99
N TYR A 99 4.40 -9.06 -3.57
CA TYR A 99 3.30 -9.03 -4.54
C TYR A 99 2.11 -9.77 -3.96
N ILE A 100 0.93 -9.15 -4.03
CA ILE A 100 -0.33 -9.78 -3.63
C ILE A 100 -1.03 -10.23 -4.90
N THR A 101 -1.48 -11.48 -4.95
CA THR A 101 -2.17 -12.06 -6.11
C THR A 101 -3.28 -12.99 -5.65
N GLU A 102 -4.30 -13.16 -6.51
CA GLU A 102 -5.32 -14.20 -6.37
C GLU A 102 -4.92 -15.48 -7.13
N ASP A 103 -4.03 -15.38 -8.12
CA ASP A 103 -3.49 -16.49 -8.92
C ASP A 103 -1.96 -16.56 -8.78
N LEU A 104 -1.50 -17.55 -8.01
CA LEU A 104 -0.07 -17.77 -7.78
C LEU A 104 0.64 -18.35 -9.02
N THR A 105 -0.06 -19.16 -9.81
CA THR A 105 0.51 -19.79 -11.02
C THR A 105 0.83 -18.71 -12.04
N GLN A 106 -0.12 -17.79 -12.27
CA GLN A 106 0.07 -16.66 -13.18
C GLN A 106 1.23 -15.76 -12.73
N LEU A 107 1.28 -15.41 -11.45
CA LEU A 107 2.37 -14.59 -10.90
C LEU A 107 3.74 -15.25 -11.08
N THR A 108 3.83 -16.56 -10.87
CA THR A 108 5.07 -17.33 -11.03
C THR A 108 5.53 -17.32 -12.49
N ASN A 109 4.61 -17.49 -13.44
CA ASN A 109 4.93 -17.39 -14.87
C ASN A 109 5.52 -16.02 -15.24
N TRP A 110 5.00 -14.92 -14.68
CA TRP A 110 5.57 -13.58 -14.90
C TRP A 110 6.93 -13.38 -14.23
N LEU A 111 7.20 -14.07 -13.11
CA LEU A 111 8.50 -14.04 -12.45
C LEU A 111 9.57 -14.79 -13.25
N GLU A 112 9.20 -15.88 -13.91
CA GLU A 112 10.11 -16.73 -14.71
C GLU A 112 10.41 -16.15 -16.10
N LYS A 113 9.49 -15.37 -16.68
CA LYS A 113 9.76 -14.53 -17.85
C LYS A 113 10.74 -13.41 -17.48
N LYS A 114 12.03 -13.72 -17.52
CA LYS A 114 13.13 -12.75 -17.44
C LYS A 114 13.38 -12.08 -18.78
#